data_AF-A0A257H8K1-F1
#
_entry.id   AF-A0A257H8K1-F1
#
_cell.length_a   1.000
_cell.length_b   1.000
_cell.length_c   1.000
_cell.angle_alpha   90.00
_cell.angle_beta   90.00
_cell.angle_gamma   90.00
#
_symmetry.space_group_name_H-M   'P 1'
#
loop_
_entity.id
_entity.type
_entity.pdbx_description
1 polymer ?
#
loop_
_entity_poly.entity_id
_entity_poly.type
_entity_poly.pdbx_seq_one_letter_code
_entity_poly.pdbx_strand_id
1 'polypeptide(L)'
;MSVRTRSELVVALRDYLEAYPRDLDVRVDRDLLQVKRGEARADLLFDRERQADIFSALYEIAAEHGPDAAYTAEVHEELRARGFDSFRCDKVLHRIEHGFAREVFTPGSEIAGVPGQDLLDQQLGALGAELTDQNRNQIMKRLAERQASALRSSAIRYREALGWPSVIFKDRHNRPGVSFQPGAGFPAPPYFCADSIPRGLGQSASLFDKEEMPAAPEMDRPDQSHDDAATVHDIQPDRLNSFVADPVSKQQTMTITEVVERAIESKGKLWSEDSIKQHRAVARLFIKLVGVDDVASLTKTNIMSYRSLLNRIPTFYGRRREDWDMSIDALIARAKQENDPVGLGPATINRHLTQLRAIVEHAEMIGCIGDALIKWTKIRTKDTRRGGEKRNAFTEIDIERIFCHRTWTNNNSKVDPSTYWVPIIGLYTGARLAELSGLMVNDIDIEHNNIIIDENKNRRIKTAASRRCVPLHREIIRLGFIHYVKAIKNRSNYNGDLFPDLRARGQKTSLSDLFAKNWSKILGEIIPNAKNLKLCFHSLRHSMNMTMIEGNTIEAMRCAVLGQEGDSVNTTVYRKNIPSAKLTPVIDSIPSRTDHLIPRKWN
;
A
#
# COMPACT_ATOMS: atom_id res chain seq x y z
N MET A 1 35.01 -5.90 49.09
CA MET A 1 33.91 -5.04 49.58
C MET A 1 32.84 -5.05 48.51
N SER A 2 31.59 -5.42 48.67
CA SER A 2 30.77 -6.08 49.69
C SER A 2 29.72 -6.83 48.86
N VAL A 3 29.41 -8.09 49.16
CA VAL A 3 28.34 -8.82 48.47
C VAL A 3 27.04 -8.09 48.79
N ARG A 4 26.56 -7.27 47.85
CA ARG A 4 25.33 -6.51 48.03
C ARG A 4 24.20 -7.51 48.20
N THR A 5 23.57 -7.50 49.36
CA THR A 5 22.53 -8.47 49.69
C THR A 5 21.36 -8.33 48.70
N ARG A 6 20.59 -9.42 48.49
CA ARG A 6 19.36 -9.40 47.66
C ARG A 6 18.46 -8.21 48.00
N SER A 7 18.46 -7.77 49.25
CA SER A 7 17.74 -6.59 49.76
C SER A 7 18.24 -5.26 49.16
N GLU A 8 19.55 -5.06 49.04
CA GLU A 8 20.15 -3.83 48.48
C GLU A 8 19.95 -3.74 46.97
N LEU A 9 20.05 -4.87 46.27
CA LEU A 9 19.72 -4.97 44.84
C LEU A 9 18.24 -4.65 44.60
N VAL A 10 17.34 -5.14 45.46
CA VAL A 10 15.90 -4.85 45.41
C VAL A 10 15.58 -3.38 45.69
N VAL A 11 16.30 -2.73 46.59
CA VAL A 11 16.17 -1.30 46.90
C VAL A 11 16.71 -0.45 45.76
N ALA A 12 17.89 -0.75 45.21
CA ALA A 12 18.44 0.00 44.08
C ALA A 12 17.61 -0.16 42.80
N LEU A 13 17.06 -1.36 42.55
CA LEU A 13 16.07 -1.56 41.47
C LEU A 13 14.77 -0.81 41.73
N ARG A 14 14.34 -0.72 42.99
CA ARG A 14 13.19 0.10 43.38
C ARG A 14 13.47 1.56 43.08
N ASP A 15 14.63 2.09 43.46
CA ASP A 15 15.03 3.48 43.22
C ASP A 15 15.16 3.79 41.72
N TYR A 16 15.73 2.86 40.94
CA TYR A 16 15.79 2.97 39.49
C TYR A 16 14.40 3.01 38.85
N LEU A 17 13.52 2.09 39.25
CA LEU A 17 12.15 2.05 38.76
C LEU A 17 11.33 3.25 39.30
N GLU A 18 11.59 3.75 40.50
CA GLU A 18 10.95 4.95 41.07
C GLU A 18 11.42 6.26 40.42
N ALA A 19 12.65 6.29 39.89
CA ALA A 19 13.20 7.36 39.06
C ALA A 19 12.76 7.26 37.60
N TYR A 20 12.41 6.06 37.13
CA TYR A 20 11.69 5.86 35.87
C TYR A 20 10.33 6.55 35.98
N PRO A 21 9.93 7.38 35.00
CA PRO A 21 8.79 8.30 35.15
C PRO A 21 7.56 7.57 35.69
N ARG A 22 7.14 7.97 36.91
CA ARG A 22 6.02 7.36 37.66
C ARG A 22 4.71 7.44 36.89
N ASP A 23 4.64 8.35 35.92
CA ASP A 23 3.52 8.55 35.04
C ASP A 23 3.79 7.89 33.68
N LEU A 24 3.88 6.56 33.67
CA LEU A 24 3.49 5.79 32.49
C LEU A 24 1.94 5.81 32.39
N ASP A 25 1.33 6.97 32.63
CA ASP A 25 -0.07 7.20 32.30
C ASP A 25 -0.07 7.22 30.78
N VAL A 26 -0.34 6.06 30.15
CA VAL A 26 -0.59 5.96 28.71
C VAL A 26 -1.56 7.07 28.41
N ARG A 27 -1.12 8.20 27.82
CA ARG A 27 -1.85 9.49 27.87
C ARG A 27 -3.31 9.26 27.49
N VAL A 28 -4.14 9.03 28.50
CA VAL A 28 -5.55 8.78 28.30
C VAL A 28 -6.09 10.18 28.14
N ASP A 29 -6.34 10.55 26.89
CA ASP A 29 -6.81 11.87 26.54
C ASP A 29 -7.99 12.23 27.46
N ARG A 30 -7.80 13.25 28.30
CA ARG A 30 -8.85 13.67 29.26
C ARG A 30 -10.11 14.10 28.51
N ASP A 31 -9.96 14.57 27.28
CA ASP A 31 -11.09 14.95 26.43
C ASP A 31 -11.86 13.72 25.93
N LEU A 32 -11.21 12.55 25.81
CA LEU A 32 -11.88 11.27 25.54
C LEU A 32 -12.66 10.75 26.76
N LEU A 33 -12.16 11.01 27.99
CA LEU A 33 -12.80 10.57 29.24
C LEU A 33 -13.97 11.46 29.68
N GLN A 34 -14.05 12.71 29.23
CA GLN A 34 -15.13 13.65 29.60
C GLN A 34 -16.42 13.50 28.76
N VAL A 35 -16.48 12.56 27.83
CA VAL A 35 -17.56 12.47 26.85
C VAL A 35 -18.79 11.75 27.42
N LYS A 36 -19.94 12.43 27.47
CA LYS A 36 -21.24 11.77 27.67
C LYS A 36 -21.65 11.00 26.40
N ARG A 37 -22.05 9.73 26.61
CA ARG A 37 -22.45 8.72 25.61
C ARG A 37 -22.95 9.27 24.27
N GLY A 38 -22.16 9.05 23.22
CA GLY A 38 -22.60 9.04 21.82
C GLY A 38 -22.05 7.78 21.14
N GLU A 39 -22.85 7.09 20.31
CA GLU A 39 -22.57 5.74 19.79
C GLU A 39 -21.17 5.62 19.15
N ALA A 40 -20.80 6.53 18.25
CA ALA A 40 -19.50 6.49 17.56
C ALA A 40 -18.26 6.71 18.47
N ARG A 41 -18.42 7.36 19.63
CA ARG A 41 -17.33 7.54 20.61
C ARG A 41 -17.30 6.40 21.65
N ALA A 42 -18.43 5.74 21.90
CA ALA A 42 -18.49 4.54 22.72
C ALA A 42 -17.73 3.38 22.08
N ASP A 43 -17.86 3.19 20.77
CA ASP A 43 -17.12 2.16 20.02
C ASP A 43 -15.60 2.37 20.11
N LEU A 44 -15.14 3.62 20.01
CA LEU A 44 -13.72 3.95 20.15
C LEU A 44 -13.20 3.66 21.56
N LEU A 45 -13.95 4.02 22.60
CA LEU A 45 -13.58 3.73 23.98
C LEU A 45 -13.56 2.21 24.25
N PHE A 46 -14.48 1.47 23.64
CA PHE A 46 -14.53 0.00 23.71
C PHE A 46 -13.32 -0.66 23.04
N ASP A 47 -12.91 -0.17 21.86
CA ASP A 47 -11.70 -0.66 21.19
C ASP A 47 -10.43 -0.36 22.01
N ARG A 48 -10.36 0.82 22.65
CA ARG A 48 -9.23 1.22 23.50
C ARG A 48 -9.16 0.41 24.79
N GLU A 49 -10.29 0.17 25.44
CA GLU A 49 -10.40 -0.72 26.60
C GLU A 49 -9.89 -2.12 26.27
N ARG A 50 -10.38 -2.69 25.17
CA ARG A 50 -10.00 -4.04 24.73
C ARG A 50 -8.51 -4.17 24.45
N GLN A 51 -7.91 -3.15 23.82
CA GLN A 51 -6.46 -3.14 23.57
C GLN A 51 -5.66 -3.09 24.87
N ALA A 52 -6.04 -2.20 25.79
CA ALA A 52 -5.38 -2.06 27.09
C ALA A 52 -5.44 -3.37 27.89
N ASP A 53 -6.59 -4.06 27.90
CA ASP A 53 -6.75 -5.36 28.56
C ASP A 53 -5.82 -6.45 27.96
N ILE A 54 -5.76 -6.56 26.63
CA ILE A 54 -4.94 -7.58 25.97
C ILE A 54 -3.45 -7.36 26.25
N PHE A 55 -2.96 -6.13 26.16
CA PHE A 55 -1.55 -5.83 26.42
C PHE A 55 -1.19 -5.93 27.90
N SER A 56 -2.11 -5.59 28.80
CA SER A 56 -1.93 -5.83 30.23
C SER A 56 -1.68 -7.31 30.51
N ALA A 57 -2.55 -8.19 30.02
CA ALA A 57 -2.43 -9.63 30.21
C ALA A 57 -1.12 -10.17 29.62
N LEU A 58 -0.73 -9.70 28.43
CA LEU A 58 0.55 -10.09 27.81
C LEU A 58 1.75 -9.73 28.69
N TYR A 59 1.77 -8.54 29.29
CA TYR A 59 2.87 -8.10 30.13
C TYR A 59 2.87 -8.73 31.52
N GLU A 60 1.70 -9.11 32.05
CA GLU A 60 1.62 -9.94 33.26
C GLU A 60 2.23 -11.32 33.04
N ILE A 61 1.88 -11.97 31.92
CA ILE A 61 2.48 -13.26 31.55
C ILE A 61 4.00 -13.12 31.37
N ALA A 62 4.48 -12.04 30.75
CA ALA A 62 5.90 -11.77 30.61
C ALA A 62 6.60 -11.51 31.96
N ALA A 63 5.90 -10.91 32.93
CA ALA A 63 6.42 -10.72 34.28
C ALA A 63 6.56 -12.05 35.04
N GLU A 64 5.55 -12.91 34.97
CA GLU A 64 5.50 -14.18 35.67
C GLU A 64 6.48 -15.19 35.05
N HIS A 65 6.33 -15.42 33.75
CA HIS A 65 7.03 -16.48 33.01
C HIS A 65 8.32 -15.99 32.34
N GLY A 66 8.55 -14.68 32.28
CA GLY A 66 9.70 -14.06 31.60
C GLY A 66 9.38 -13.59 30.18
N PRO A 67 10.25 -12.76 29.58
CA PRO A 67 10.03 -12.23 28.23
C PRO A 67 10.03 -13.32 27.14
N ASP A 68 10.64 -14.47 27.44
CA ASP A 68 10.70 -15.67 26.59
C ASP A 68 9.56 -16.66 26.81
N ALA A 69 8.50 -16.26 27.52
CA ALA A 69 7.37 -17.14 27.81
C ALA A 69 6.90 -17.90 26.55
N ALA A 70 6.86 -19.23 26.64
CA ALA A 70 6.35 -20.08 25.57
C ALA A 70 4.85 -20.32 25.76
N TYR A 71 4.17 -20.72 24.69
CA TYR A 71 2.79 -21.20 24.81
C TYR A 71 2.74 -22.48 25.63
N THR A 72 1.97 -22.46 26.73
CA THR A 72 1.67 -23.64 27.54
C THR A 72 0.16 -23.71 27.84
N ALA A 73 -0.35 -24.92 28.07
CA ALA A 73 -1.72 -25.12 28.54
C ALA A 73 -1.98 -24.39 29.87
N GLU A 74 -0.95 -24.23 30.70
CA GLU A 74 -0.98 -23.49 31.95
C GLU A 74 -1.24 -21.99 31.74
N VAL A 75 -0.51 -21.34 30.84
CA VAL A 75 -0.72 -19.92 30.49
C VAL A 75 -2.13 -19.71 29.92
N HIS A 76 -2.63 -20.66 29.13
CA HIS A 76 -3.99 -20.60 28.59
C HIS A 76 -5.07 -20.71 29.68
N GLU A 77 -4.90 -21.61 30.66
CA GLU A 77 -5.83 -21.73 31.79
C GLU A 77 -5.74 -20.52 32.73
N GLU A 78 -4.55 -19.94 32.89
CA GLU A 78 -4.34 -18.72 33.68
C GLU A 78 -5.09 -17.51 33.09
N LEU A 79 -5.07 -17.32 31.77
CA LEU A 79 -5.85 -16.28 31.11
C LEU A 79 -7.36 -16.49 31.27
N ARG A 80 -7.83 -17.73 31.15
CA ARG A 80 -9.25 -18.07 31.39
C ARG A 80 -9.66 -17.83 32.83
N ALA A 81 -8.82 -18.17 33.81
CA ALA A 81 -9.06 -17.91 35.22
C ALA A 81 -9.15 -16.41 35.55
N ARG A 82 -8.51 -15.55 34.75
CA ARG A 82 -8.61 -14.07 34.82
C ARG A 82 -9.87 -13.51 34.15
N GLY A 83 -10.77 -14.35 33.66
CA GLY A 83 -12.05 -13.94 33.07
C GLY A 83 -11.96 -13.50 31.61
N PHE A 84 -10.89 -13.87 30.90
CA PHE A 84 -10.77 -13.60 29.47
C PHE A 84 -11.63 -14.60 28.68
N ASP A 85 -12.41 -14.10 27.72
CA ASP A 85 -13.10 -14.95 26.76
C ASP A 85 -12.12 -15.61 25.78
N SER A 86 -12.60 -16.62 25.04
CA SER A 86 -11.77 -17.38 24.09
C SER A 86 -11.06 -16.48 23.08
N PHE A 87 -11.76 -15.46 22.57
CA PHE A 87 -11.20 -14.56 21.57
C PHE A 87 -10.04 -13.72 22.14
N ARG A 88 -10.20 -13.19 23.36
CA ARG A 88 -9.16 -12.40 24.04
C ARG A 88 -7.98 -13.29 24.42
N CYS A 89 -8.22 -14.53 24.86
CA CYS A 89 -7.17 -15.53 25.07
C CYS A 89 -6.37 -15.72 23.79
N ASP A 90 -7.01 -16.06 22.68
CA ASP A 90 -6.34 -16.29 21.38
C ASP A 90 -5.49 -15.09 20.94
N LYS A 91 -5.95 -13.86 21.22
CA LYS A 91 -5.20 -12.64 20.89
C LYS A 91 -3.97 -12.41 21.75
N VAL A 92 -4.00 -12.77 23.03
CA VAL A 92 -2.81 -12.74 23.89
C VAL A 92 -1.84 -13.84 23.44
N LEU A 93 -2.35 -15.05 23.23
CA LEU A 93 -1.56 -16.23 22.84
C LEU A 93 -0.84 -16.04 21.51
N HIS A 94 -1.54 -15.58 20.48
CA HIS A 94 -0.94 -15.26 19.17
C HIS A 94 0.22 -14.26 19.29
N ARG A 95 0.21 -13.35 20.28
CA ARG A 95 1.32 -12.40 20.50
C ARG A 95 2.50 -13.05 21.20
N ILE A 96 2.26 -13.97 22.13
CA ILE A 96 3.29 -14.77 22.80
C ILE A 96 4.01 -15.65 21.76
N GLU A 97 3.25 -16.42 20.97
CA GLU A 97 3.79 -17.32 19.93
C GLU A 97 4.64 -16.59 18.87
N HIS A 98 4.39 -15.31 18.69
CA HIS A 98 5.09 -14.47 17.73
C HIS A 98 6.22 -13.64 18.33
N GLY A 99 6.62 -13.94 19.57
CA GLY A 99 7.79 -13.33 20.20
C GLY A 99 7.60 -11.88 20.62
N PHE A 100 6.36 -11.37 20.66
CA PHE A 100 6.10 -9.95 20.95
C PHE A 100 6.63 -9.57 22.35
N ALA A 101 6.43 -10.42 23.35
CA ALA A 101 6.93 -10.17 24.71
C ALA A 101 8.47 -10.08 24.71
N ARG A 102 9.15 -10.97 23.99
CA ARG A 102 10.61 -10.98 23.83
C ARG A 102 11.11 -9.69 23.18
N GLU A 103 10.51 -9.31 22.06
CA GLU A 103 10.92 -8.13 21.28
C GLU A 103 10.68 -6.82 22.05
N VAL A 104 9.52 -6.68 22.70
CA VAL A 104 9.18 -5.49 23.47
C VAL A 104 10.09 -5.32 24.68
N PHE A 105 10.46 -6.40 25.35
CA PHE A 105 11.32 -6.39 26.53
C PHE A 105 12.80 -6.65 26.21
N THR A 106 13.22 -6.39 24.96
CA THR A 106 14.65 -6.35 24.60
C THR A 106 15.26 -5.00 25.05
N PRO A 107 16.48 -4.98 25.63
CA PRO A 107 17.19 -3.73 25.94
C PRO A 107 17.25 -2.78 24.74
N GLY A 108 16.96 -1.49 24.96
CA GLY A 108 16.91 -0.47 23.90
C GLY A 108 15.60 -0.43 23.11
N SER A 109 14.60 -1.26 23.43
CA SER A 109 13.29 -1.24 22.80
C SER A 109 12.58 0.10 23.03
N GLU A 110 12.46 0.91 21.97
CA GLU A 110 11.71 2.18 21.99
C GLU A 110 10.21 1.98 22.26
N ILE A 111 9.69 0.77 22.02
CA ILE A 111 8.27 0.42 22.12
C ILE A 111 7.80 0.42 23.58
N ALA A 112 8.64 -0.14 24.46
CA ALA A 112 8.42 -0.16 25.90
C ALA A 112 9.25 0.92 26.63
N GLY A 113 10.01 1.75 25.88
CA GLY A 113 10.96 2.69 26.43
C GLY A 113 12.13 2.02 27.16
N VAL A 114 12.40 0.74 26.88
CA VAL A 114 13.45 0.00 27.59
C VAL A 114 14.80 0.68 27.34
N PRO A 115 15.53 1.05 28.40
CA PRO A 115 16.84 1.67 28.26
C PRO A 115 17.82 0.76 27.50
N GLY A 116 18.73 1.38 26.76
CA GLY A 116 19.78 0.66 26.04
C GLY A 116 20.64 -0.18 26.98
N GLN A 117 21.18 -1.27 26.44
CA GLN A 117 21.99 -2.21 27.22
C GLN A 117 23.18 -1.52 27.91
N ASP A 118 23.88 -0.63 27.21
CA ASP A 118 25.04 0.10 27.77
C ASP A 118 24.66 0.97 28.97
N LEU A 119 23.47 1.57 28.95
CA LEU A 119 22.97 2.41 30.04
C LEU A 119 22.57 1.56 31.26
N LEU A 120 21.91 0.42 31.02
CA LEU A 120 21.60 -0.56 32.07
C LEU A 120 22.89 -1.08 32.71
N ASP A 121 23.87 -1.42 31.89
CA ASP A 121 25.16 -1.96 32.30
C ASP A 121 25.97 -0.91 33.09
N GLN A 122 25.98 0.36 32.65
CA GLN A 122 26.62 1.48 33.34
C GLN A 122 25.97 1.78 34.70
N GLN A 123 24.64 1.79 34.78
CA GLN A 123 23.91 2.10 36.01
C GLN A 123 24.05 0.98 37.05
N LEU A 124 23.99 -0.28 36.63
CA LEU A 124 24.20 -1.43 37.50
C LEU A 124 25.67 -1.54 37.96
N GLY A 125 26.63 -1.21 37.08
CA GLY A 125 28.05 -1.13 37.40
C GLY A 125 28.38 -0.01 38.41
N ALA A 126 27.78 1.18 38.27
CA ALA A 126 27.89 2.27 39.24
C ALA A 126 27.34 1.88 40.63
N LEU A 127 26.39 0.95 40.65
CA LEU A 127 25.82 0.34 41.85
C LEU A 127 26.59 -0.92 42.30
N GLY A 128 27.84 -1.14 41.86
CA GLY A 128 28.71 -2.21 42.34
C GLY A 128 28.09 -3.61 42.33
N ALA A 129 27.10 -3.85 41.47
CA ALA A 129 26.41 -5.11 41.31
C ALA A 129 26.98 -5.83 40.08
N GLU A 130 27.28 -7.12 40.20
CA GLU A 130 27.65 -7.92 39.03
C GLU A 130 26.42 -8.10 38.13
N LEU A 131 26.58 -7.77 36.84
CA LEU A 131 25.56 -7.98 35.82
C LEU A 131 25.50 -9.45 35.41
N THR A 132 24.74 -10.24 36.16
CA THR A 132 24.34 -11.58 35.73
C THR A 132 23.06 -11.51 34.89
N ASP A 133 22.86 -12.49 34.00
CA ASP A 133 21.60 -12.64 33.24
C ASP A 133 20.38 -12.72 34.16
N GLN A 134 20.58 -13.25 35.37
CA GLN A 134 19.56 -13.30 36.41
C GLN A 134 19.12 -11.90 36.86
N ASN A 135 20.06 -10.97 37.07
CA ASN A 135 19.75 -9.60 37.45
C ASN A 135 19.04 -8.85 36.31
N ARG A 136 19.49 -9.04 35.06
CA ARG A 136 18.84 -8.46 33.86
C ARG A 136 17.40 -8.95 33.71
N ASN A 137 17.17 -10.26 33.80
CA ASN A 137 15.82 -10.84 33.73
C ASN A 137 14.91 -10.34 34.85
N GLN A 138 15.43 -10.15 36.06
CA GLN A 138 14.64 -9.62 37.17
C GLN A 138 14.23 -8.15 36.95
N ILE A 139 15.08 -7.34 36.31
CA ILE A 139 14.75 -5.97 35.91
C ILE A 139 13.65 -5.97 34.86
N MET A 140 13.79 -6.80 33.82
CA MET A 140 12.82 -6.89 32.73
C MET A 140 11.45 -7.34 33.24
N LYS A 141 11.39 -8.33 34.15
CA LYS A 141 10.15 -8.76 34.80
C LYS A 141 9.47 -7.61 35.54
N ARG A 142 10.19 -6.83 36.35
CA ARG A 142 9.60 -5.69 37.07
C ARG A 142 9.16 -4.55 36.17
N LEU A 143 9.85 -4.33 35.05
CA LEU A 143 9.42 -3.36 34.04
C LEU A 143 8.09 -3.80 33.41
N ALA A 144 7.97 -5.09 33.08
CA ALA A 144 6.74 -5.68 32.57
C ALA A 144 5.58 -5.57 33.58
N GLU A 145 5.81 -5.85 34.87
CA GLU A 145 4.82 -5.67 35.95
C GLU A 145 4.29 -4.24 35.99
N ARG A 146 5.19 -3.25 35.89
CA ARG A 146 4.81 -1.83 35.92
C ARG A 146 4.01 -1.42 34.69
N GLN A 147 4.41 -1.85 33.50
CA GLN A 147 3.66 -1.56 32.28
C GLN A 147 2.28 -2.21 32.29
N ALA A 148 2.17 -3.44 32.78
CA ALA A 148 0.89 -4.08 32.98
C ALA A 148 0.01 -3.26 33.92
N SER A 149 0.54 -2.81 35.06
CA SER A 149 -0.20 -1.98 36.02
C SER A 149 -0.73 -0.67 35.42
N ALA A 150 0.07 -0.02 34.59
CA ALA A 150 -0.35 1.18 33.87
C ALA A 150 -1.52 0.89 32.90
N LEU A 151 -1.40 -0.17 32.10
CA LEU A 151 -2.43 -0.56 31.13
C LEU A 151 -3.74 -1.02 31.80
N ARG A 152 -3.67 -1.74 32.92
CA ARG A 152 -4.85 -2.04 33.76
C ARG A 152 -5.55 -0.76 34.19
N SER A 153 -4.78 0.22 34.66
CA SER A 153 -5.33 1.50 35.10
C SER A 153 -6.02 2.23 33.95
N SER A 154 -5.45 2.20 32.73
CA SER A 154 -6.10 2.75 31.54
C SER A 154 -7.40 2.01 31.18
N ALA A 155 -7.41 0.68 31.20
CA ALA A 155 -8.60 -0.13 30.93
C ALA A 155 -9.74 0.18 31.91
N ILE A 156 -9.43 0.32 33.20
CA ILE A 156 -10.39 0.73 34.23
C ILE A 156 -10.98 2.10 33.92
N ARG A 157 -10.14 3.09 33.60
CA ARG A 157 -10.61 4.45 33.25
C ARG A 157 -11.52 4.44 32.02
N TYR A 158 -11.22 3.61 31.01
CA TYR A 158 -12.09 3.47 29.84
C TYR A 158 -13.44 2.82 30.19
N ARG A 159 -13.47 1.79 31.04
CA ARG A 159 -14.72 1.17 31.52
C ARG A 159 -15.58 2.14 32.34
N GLU A 160 -14.95 2.92 33.22
CA GLU A 160 -15.63 3.96 34.00
C GLU A 160 -16.26 5.01 33.06
N ALA A 161 -15.53 5.45 32.03
CA ALA A 161 -16.05 6.37 31.01
C ALA A 161 -17.22 5.77 30.19
N LEU A 162 -17.23 4.45 29.97
CA LEU A 162 -18.35 3.72 29.33
C LEU A 162 -19.58 3.56 30.25
N GLY A 163 -19.44 3.87 31.54
CA GLY A 163 -20.49 3.71 32.56
C GLY A 163 -20.75 2.25 32.92
N TRP A 164 -19.73 1.39 32.82
CA TRP A 164 -19.81 -0.02 33.21
C TRP A 164 -19.34 -0.17 34.66
N PRO A 165 -19.98 -1.06 35.46
CA PRO A 165 -19.50 -1.32 36.81
C PRO A 165 -18.06 -1.84 36.74
N SER A 166 -17.16 -1.23 37.49
CA SER A 166 -15.79 -1.71 37.61
C SER A 166 -15.83 -3.07 38.30
N VAL A 167 -15.72 -4.15 37.52
CA VAL A 167 -15.34 -5.44 38.08
C VAL A 167 -13.92 -5.24 38.61
N ILE A 168 -13.82 -5.14 39.93
CA ILE A 168 -12.55 -5.04 40.63
C ILE A 168 -11.76 -6.29 40.25
N PHE A 169 -10.82 -6.17 39.30
CA PHE A 169 -9.68 -7.07 39.27
C PHE A 169 -9.06 -6.93 40.66
N LYS A 170 -9.18 -7.96 41.50
CA LYS A 170 -8.68 -7.93 42.88
C LYS A 170 -7.21 -7.51 42.82
N ASP A 171 -6.98 -6.25 43.18
CA ASP A 171 -5.69 -5.59 43.20
C ASP A 171 -4.83 -6.32 44.23
N ARG A 172 -4.10 -7.34 43.79
CA ARG A 172 -3.05 -7.94 44.61
C ARG A 172 -1.88 -6.97 44.55
N HIS A 173 -1.83 -6.11 45.57
CA HIS A 173 -0.70 -5.29 46.06
C HIS A 173 -0.85 -3.76 45.98
N ASN A 174 -1.34 -3.23 47.12
CA ASN A 174 -1.07 -1.95 47.81
C ASN A 174 -0.34 -0.79 47.07
N ARG A 175 -1.01 0.37 47.04
CA ARG A 175 -0.65 1.67 46.43
C ARG A 175 0.56 2.40 47.10
N PRO A 176 1.07 3.50 46.51
CA PRO A 176 0.62 4.82 47.00
C PRO A 176 0.31 5.83 45.89
N GLY A 177 -0.67 6.71 46.13
CA GLY A 177 -1.02 7.83 45.23
C GLY A 177 -0.12 9.06 45.43
N VAL A 178 -0.26 10.07 44.55
CA VAL A 178 -0.15 11.53 44.79
C VAL A 178 -0.30 12.32 43.46
N SER A 179 -0.71 13.58 43.61
CA SER A 179 -1.13 14.63 42.67
C SER A 179 -0.14 15.12 41.59
N PHE A 180 -0.71 15.78 40.56
CA PHE A 180 -0.03 16.43 39.43
C PHE A 180 0.48 17.87 39.71
N GLN A 181 1.64 18.22 39.14
CA GLN A 181 1.97 19.57 38.67
C GLN A 181 2.14 19.57 37.13
N PRO A 182 1.76 20.66 36.41
CA PRO A 182 1.80 20.70 34.95
C PRO A 182 3.11 21.29 34.42
N GLY A 183 3.65 20.68 33.36
CA GLY A 183 4.65 21.33 32.49
C GLY A 183 6.00 20.63 32.39
N ALA A 184 6.06 19.49 31.70
CA ALA A 184 7.25 19.06 30.97
C ALA A 184 6.81 18.07 29.89
N GLY A 185 7.00 18.44 28.62
CA GLY A 185 6.68 17.60 27.47
C GLY A 185 7.79 16.60 27.18
N PHE A 186 7.45 15.32 27.09
CA PHE A 186 8.20 14.24 26.43
C PHE A 186 7.18 13.22 25.84
N PRO A 187 7.59 12.39 24.86
CA PRO A 187 6.73 11.91 23.77
C PRO A 187 5.61 10.98 24.23
N ALA A 188 4.54 10.97 23.42
CA ALA A 188 3.39 10.09 23.63
C ALA A 188 3.83 8.62 23.66
N PRO A 189 3.21 7.77 24.50
CA PRO A 189 3.31 6.33 24.28
C PRO A 189 2.79 6.04 22.88
N PRO A 190 3.39 5.09 22.18
CA PRO A 190 2.96 4.79 20.85
C PRO A 190 1.57 4.18 20.93
N TYR A 191 0.61 4.82 20.29
CA TYR A 191 -0.60 4.15 19.85
C TYR A 191 -0.18 3.11 18.79
N PHE A 192 0.37 1.96 19.20
CA PHE A 192 0.74 0.92 18.25
C PHE A 192 -0.45 0.01 17.94
N CYS A 193 -0.96 0.16 16.71
CA CYS A 193 -1.31 -1.02 15.91
C CYS A 193 -0.11 -1.98 15.95
N ALA A 194 -0.37 -3.25 16.23
CA ALA A 194 0.63 -4.31 16.43
C ALA A 194 1.43 -4.69 15.16
N ASP A 195 1.41 -3.86 14.11
CA ASP A 195 2.01 -4.15 12.80
C ASP A 195 3.42 -3.58 12.62
N SER A 196 3.96 -2.90 13.64
CA SER A 196 5.21 -2.12 13.52
C SER A 196 6.45 -2.78 14.13
N ILE A 197 6.40 -4.01 14.62
CA ILE A 197 7.59 -4.71 15.14
C ILE A 197 8.08 -5.75 14.11
N PRO A 198 9.33 -5.68 13.63
CA PRO A 198 9.89 -6.69 12.74
C PRO A 198 10.11 -7.99 13.50
N ARG A 199 9.31 -9.01 13.19
CA ARG A 199 9.47 -10.35 13.78
C ARG A 199 10.71 -11.03 13.26
N GLY A 200 11.67 -11.26 14.14
CA GLY A 200 12.84 -12.05 13.81
C GLY A 200 13.57 -12.53 15.05
N LEU A 201 13.33 -13.78 15.46
CA LEU A 201 14.34 -14.79 15.83
C LEU A 201 13.74 -16.00 16.58
N GLY A 202 14.06 -17.20 16.07
CA GLY A 202 13.95 -18.52 16.72
C GLY A 202 13.02 -19.49 15.97
N GLN A 203 13.37 -20.72 15.63
CA GLN A 203 14.52 -21.62 15.83
C GLN A 203 14.44 -22.66 14.67
N SER A 204 15.47 -23.40 14.24
CA SER A 204 16.22 -24.39 15.03
C SER A 204 17.32 -25.04 14.17
N ALA A 205 18.32 -25.55 14.88
CA ALA A 205 19.48 -26.26 14.39
C ALA A 205 19.22 -27.76 14.18
N SER A 206 19.92 -28.36 13.20
CA SER A 206 20.49 -29.72 13.22
C SER A 206 21.58 -29.78 12.13
N LEU A 207 22.87 -29.69 12.48
CA LEU A 207 23.81 -30.76 12.87
C LEU A 207 24.37 -31.59 11.69
N PHE A 208 25.66 -31.31 11.39
CA PHE A 208 26.72 -32.10 10.71
C PHE A 208 26.48 -32.53 9.23
N ASP A 209 27.39 -32.35 8.27
CA ASP A 209 28.83 -32.62 8.28
C ASP A 209 29.72 -31.55 7.60
N LYS A 210 31.00 -31.58 8.00
CA LYS A 210 32.12 -30.77 7.50
C LYS A 210 32.48 -31.16 6.06
N GLU A 211 32.67 -30.18 5.19
CA GLU A 211 33.63 -30.27 4.09
C GLU A 211 34.12 -28.85 3.70
N GLU A 212 35.43 -28.77 3.43
CA GLU A 212 36.26 -27.57 3.39
C GLU A 212 35.91 -26.60 2.26
N MET A 213 35.99 -25.29 2.57
CA MET A 213 35.96 -24.22 1.58
C MET A 213 37.33 -24.02 0.93
N PRO A 214 37.43 -23.84 -0.40
CA PRO A 214 38.57 -23.17 -1.01
C PRO A 214 38.36 -21.64 -1.03
N ALA A 215 39.45 -20.94 -0.70
CA ALA A 215 39.55 -19.48 -0.60
C ALA A 215 39.34 -18.76 -1.95
N ALA A 216 38.68 -17.60 -1.90
CA ALA A 216 38.60 -16.66 -3.01
C ALA A 216 39.95 -15.88 -3.15
N PRO A 217 40.43 -15.63 -4.37
CA PRO A 217 41.71 -14.97 -4.59
C PRO A 217 41.62 -13.46 -4.38
N GLU A 218 42.59 -12.93 -3.62
CA GLU A 218 42.97 -11.51 -3.58
C GLU A 218 43.42 -11.04 -4.97
N MET A 219 42.98 -9.85 -5.38
CA MET A 219 43.60 -9.14 -6.50
C MET A 219 44.26 -7.85 -6.00
N ASP A 220 45.53 -7.79 -6.34
CA ASP A 220 46.57 -6.85 -5.97
C ASP A 220 46.35 -5.42 -6.49
N ARG A 221 46.86 -4.46 -5.70
CA ARG A 221 47.15 -3.09 -6.14
C ARG A 221 48.53 -3.06 -6.80
N PRO A 222 48.75 -2.31 -7.90
CA PRO A 222 50.10 -1.99 -8.33
C PRO A 222 50.60 -0.68 -7.68
N ASP A 223 51.79 -0.78 -7.10
CA ASP A 223 52.63 0.29 -6.58
C ASP A 223 53.46 0.98 -7.69
N GLN A 224 54.02 2.12 -7.34
CA GLN A 224 54.74 3.14 -8.11
C GLN A 224 56.12 2.71 -8.60
N SER A 225 56.61 3.36 -9.67
CA SER A 225 57.90 4.11 -9.72
C SER A 225 58.43 4.27 -11.16
N HIS A 226 58.74 5.51 -11.57
CA HIS A 226 60.11 5.99 -11.80
C HIS A 226 60.15 7.41 -12.41
N ASP A 227 61.11 8.18 -11.89
CA ASP A 227 61.49 9.57 -12.15
C ASP A 227 61.92 9.88 -13.60
N ASP A 228 61.82 11.15 -14.02
CA ASP A 228 63.01 11.97 -14.29
C ASP A 228 62.73 13.46 -14.63
N ALA A 229 63.52 14.32 -13.96
CA ALA A 229 64.13 15.58 -14.38
C ALA A 229 63.35 16.91 -14.53
N ALA A 230 63.53 17.77 -13.50
CA ALA A 230 63.97 19.18 -13.47
C ALA A 230 63.32 20.23 -14.42
N THR A 231 62.84 21.39 -13.95
CA THR A 231 63.66 22.50 -13.41
C THR A 231 62.77 23.56 -12.70
N VAL A 232 63.30 24.15 -11.62
CA VAL A 232 62.70 25.17 -10.74
C VAL A 232 63.16 26.58 -11.14
N HIS A 233 62.29 27.59 -11.08
CA HIS A 233 62.61 28.89 -10.44
C HIS A 233 61.39 29.74 -10.06
N ASP A 234 61.46 30.24 -8.83
CA ASP A 234 60.67 31.24 -8.08
C ASP A 234 60.01 32.39 -8.86
N ILE A 235 58.87 32.90 -8.35
CA ILE A 235 58.74 34.20 -7.66
C ILE A 235 57.30 34.41 -7.13
N GLN A 236 57.20 34.49 -5.80
CA GLN A 236 56.36 35.28 -4.87
C GLN A 236 54.86 35.64 -5.11
N PRO A 237 54.08 35.76 -3.99
CA PRO A 237 52.65 36.06 -3.99
C PRO A 237 52.37 37.56 -3.83
N ASP A 238 51.51 38.12 -4.69
CA ASP A 238 50.45 39.08 -4.34
C ASP A 238 49.88 39.72 -5.62
N ARG A 239 48.55 39.66 -5.77
CA ARG A 239 47.68 40.83 -6.00
C ARG A 239 46.26 40.40 -6.36
N LEU A 240 45.36 40.78 -5.45
CA LEU A 240 43.93 40.90 -5.64
C LEU A 240 43.54 41.66 -6.92
N ASN A 241 42.35 41.28 -7.42
CA ASN A 241 41.41 42.05 -8.25
C ASN A 241 41.82 42.33 -9.70
N SER A 242 41.34 41.48 -10.61
CA SER A 242 40.33 41.85 -11.63
C SER A 242 40.15 40.72 -12.62
N PHE A 243 39.13 39.87 -12.42
CA PHE A 243 38.57 39.11 -13.53
C PHE A 243 37.09 39.46 -13.65
N VAL A 244 36.86 40.28 -14.67
CA VAL A 244 35.58 40.64 -15.26
C VAL A 244 34.73 39.39 -15.43
N ALA A 245 33.47 39.47 -15.01
CA ALA A 245 32.49 38.43 -15.25
C ALA A 245 32.37 38.19 -16.77
N ASP A 246 32.69 36.97 -17.21
CA ASP A 246 32.38 36.53 -18.57
C ASP A 246 30.86 36.63 -18.80
N PRO A 247 30.43 37.06 -19.99
CA PRO A 247 29.01 37.17 -20.31
C PRO A 247 28.37 35.78 -20.31
N VAL A 248 27.26 35.68 -19.58
CA VAL A 248 26.33 34.54 -19.50
C VAL A 248 26.30 33.75 -20.81
N SER A 249 26.75 32.50 -20.76
CA SER A 249 26.68 31.55 -21.88
C SER A 249 25.27 31.54 -22.47
N LYS A 250 25.13 31.72 -23.79
CA LYS A 250 23.87 31.57 -24.52
C LYS A 250 23.17 30.28 -24.09
N GLN A 251 22.11 30.39 -23.29
CA GLN A 251 21.23 29.25 -23.01
C GLN A 251 20.69 28.75 -24.34
N GLN A 252 20.87 27.46 -24.60
CA GLN A 252 20.39 26.81 -25.80
C GLN A 252 18.85 26.85 -25.78
N THR A 253 18.26 27.76 -26.55
CA THR A 253 16.81 27.92 -26.65
C THR A 253 16.23 26.65 -27.25
N MET A 254 15.33 25.99 -26.53
CA MET A 254 14.74 24.71 -26.92
C MET A 254 13.25 24.76 -26.63
N THR A 255 12.45 24.25 -27.55
CA THR A 255 10.99 24.24 -27.41
C THR A 255 10.53 23.14 -26.46
N ILE A 256 9.34 23.30 -25.87
CA ILE A 256 8.74 22.28 -25.01
C ILE A 256 8.52 20.98 -25.80
N THR A 257 8.17 21.10 -27.07
CA THR A 257 7.98 19.94 -27.95
C THR A 257 9.29 19.20 -28.20
N GLU A 258 10.39 19.91 -28.44
CA GLU A 258 11.72 19.28 -28.57
C GLU A 258 12.16 18.61 -27.26
N VAL A 259 11.86 19.19 -26.10
CA VAL A 259 12.16 18.53 -24.80
C VAL A 259 11.37 17.24 -24.66
N VAL A 260 10.11 17.22 -25.08
CA VAL A 260 9.31 15.99 -25.08
C VAL A 260 9.93 14.94 -25.98
N GLU A 261 10.33 15.28 -27.20
CA GLU A 261 10.94 14.31 -28.12
C GLU A 261 12.29 13.80 -27.60
N ARG A 262 13.15 14.66 -27.03
CA ARG A 262 14.38 14.21 -26.35
C ARG A 262 14.11 13.34 -25.13
N ALA A 263 13.07 13.67 -24.35
CA ALA A 263 12.64 12.84 -23.23
C ALA A 263 12.18 11.46 -23.71
N ILE A 264 11.50 11.40 -24.85
CA ILE A 264 11.07 10.15 -25.50
C ILE A 264 12.28 9.40 -26.07
N GLU A 265 13.30 10.05 -26.61
CA GLU A 265 14.52 9.37 -27.07
C GLU A 265 15.29 8.78 -25.88
N SER A 266 15.44 9.54 -24.81
CA SER A 266 16.15 9.14 -23.59
C SER A 266 15.40 8.07 -22.79
N LYS A 267 14.08 8.21 -22.61
CA LYS A 267 13.23 7.38 -21.73
C LYS A 267 12.20 6.54 -22.47
N GLY A 268 12.16 6.55 -23.80
CA GLY A 268 11.08 5.94 -24.60
C GLY A 268 10.92 4.44 -24.38
N LYS A 269 12.00 3.73 -24.05
CA LYS A 269 11.93 2.31 -23.68
C LYS A 269 11.20 2.06 -22.34
N LEU A 270 11.18 3.05 -21.45
CA LEU A 270 10.53 3.00 -20.14
C LEU A 270 9.06 3.46 -20.19
N TRP A 271 8.66 4.17 -21.24
CA TRP A 271 7.29 4.68 -21.40
C TRP A 271 6.48 3.82 -22.36
N SER A 272 5.20 3.61 -22.05
CA SER A 272 4.27 2.98 -22.99
C SER A 272 3.96 3.95 -24.14
N GLU A 273 3.56 3.41 -25.30
CA GLU A 273 3.11 4.24 -26.44
C GLU A 273 1.97 5.22 -26.06
N ASP A 274 1.06 4.79 -25.18
CA ASP A 274 -0.01 5.65 -24.67
C ASP A 274 0.55 6.78 -23.80
N SER A 275 1.55 6.48 -22.95
CA SER A 275 2.22 7.52 -22.16
C SER A 275 2.93 8.53 -23.06
N ILE A 276 3.61 8.08 -24.12
CA ILE A 276 4.26 8.95 -25.11
C ILE A 276 3.23 9.87 -25.79
N LYS A 277 2.10 9.31 -26.27
CA LYS A 277 1.01 10.08 -26.88
C LYS A 277 0.45 11.12 -25.92
N GLN A 278 0.32 10.78 -24.64
CA GLN A 278 -0.16 11.70 -23.63
C GLN A 278 0.84 12.85 -23.37
N HIS A 279 2.14 12.58 -23.23
CA HIS A 279 3.13 13.65 -23.01
C HIS A 279 3.12 14.67 -24.15
N ARG A 280 3.10 14.18 -25.40
CA ARG A 280 2.95 15.02 -26.60
C ARG A 280 1.66 15.84 -26.58
N ALA A 281 0.54 15.24 -26.18
CA ALA A 281 -0.74 15.94 -26.07
C ALA A 281 -0.75 16.99 -24.96
N VAL A 282 -0.13 16.72 -23.82
CA VAL A 282 0.00 17.66 -22.70
C VAL A 282 0.86 18.85 -23.10
N ALA A 283 1.99 18.64 -23.78
CA ALA A 283 2.83 19.72 -24.29
C ALA A 283 2.08 20.63 -25.26
N ARG A 284 1.44 20.07 -26.29
CA ARG A 284 0.62 20.85 -27.24
C ARG A 284 -0.47 21.64 -26.54
N LEU A 285 -1.17 21.02 -25.57
CA LEU A 285 -2.20 21.72 -24.82
C LEU A 285 -1.62 22.83 -23.94
N PHE A 286 -0.46 22.61 -23.31
CA PHE A 286 0.22 23.64 -22.52
C PHE A 286 0.57 24.84 -23.39
N ILE A 287 1.21 24.62 -24.54
CA ILE A 287 1.57 25.67 -25.49
C ILE A 287 0.32 26.42 -25.95
N LYS A 288 -0.74 25.71 -26.33
CA LYS A 288 -2.01 26.33 -26.76
C LYS A 288 -2.66 27.15 -25.66
N LEU A 289 -2.64 26.69 -24.41
CA LEU A 289 -3.33 27.36 -23.30
C LEU A 289 -2.51 28.52 -22.70
N VAL A 290 -1.20 28.37 -22.61
CA VAL A 290 -0.34 29.34 -21.92
C VAL A 290 0.38 30.27 -22.89
N GLY A 291 0.57 29.85 -24.15
CA GLY A 291 1.28 30.62 -25.17
C GLY A 291 2.80 30.60 -25.02
N VAL A 292 3.35 29.74 -24.15
CA VAL A 292 4.80 29.60 -23.93
C VAL A 292 5.27 28.28 -24.52
N ASP A 293 6.29 28.36 -25.38
CA ASP A 293 6.95 27.21 -25.99
C ASP A 293 8.45 27.18 -25.71
N ASP A 294 9.10 28.32 -25.50
CA ASP A 294 10.52 28.34 -25.10
C ASP A 294 10.68 27.90 -23.63
N VAL A 295 11.43 26.82 -23.43
CA VAL A 295 11.65 26.17 -22.14
C VAL A 295 12.42 27.07 -21.18
N ALA A 296 13.37 27.87 -21.68
CA ALA A 296 14.14 28.80 -20.86
C ALA A 296 13.26 29.90 -20.25
N SER A 297 12.14 30.23 -20.91
CA SER A 297 11.16 31.23 -20.45
C SER A 297 10.10 30.69 -19.48
N LEU A 298 10.11 29.39 -19.17
CA LEU A 298 9.10 28.78 -18.30
C LEU A 298 9.18 29.31 -16.87
N THR A 299 8.10 29.91 -16.40
CA THR A 299 7.97 30.39 -15.02
C THR A 299 6.93 29.60 -14.21
N LYS A 300 7.00 29.74 -12.89
CA LYS A 300 5.97 29.22 -11.97
C LYS A 300 4.58 29.79 -12.30
N THR A 301 4.51 31.05 -12.73
CA THR A 301 3.27 31.70 -13.12
C THR A 301 2.64 31.02 -14.32
N ASN A 302 3.44 30.61 -15.33
CA ASN A 302 2.95 29.87 -16.49
C ASN A 302 2.27 28.55 -16.08
N ILE A 303 2.86 27.82 -15.13
CA ILE A 303 2.31 26.54 -14.65
C ILE A 303 1.04 26.74 -13.80
N MET A 304 0.99 27.81 -13.00
CA MET A 304 -0.24 28.19 -12.29
C MET A 304 -1.36 28.61 -13.24
N SER A 305 -1.04 29.36 -14.29
CA SER A 305 -1.97 29.74 -15.36
C SER A 305 -2.50 28.51 -16.09
N TYR A 306 -1.64 27.55 -16.44
CA TYR A 306 -2.05 26.28 -17.03
C TYR A 306 -3.08 25.56 -16.16
N ARG A 307 -2.80 25.38 -14.87
CA ARG A 307 -3.73 24.76 -13.92
C ARG A 307 -5.06 25.52 -13.84
N SER A 308 -5.02 26.84 -13.79
CA SER A 308 -6.23 27.69 -13.75
C SER A 308 -7.07 27.48 -15.01
N LEU A 309 -6.45 27.46 -16.18
CA LEU A 309 -7.11 27.24 -17.46
C LEU A 309 -7.70 25.83 -17.57
N LEU A 310 -7.03 24.78 -17.07
CA LEU A 310 -7.60 23.43 -17.04
C LEU A 310 -8.91 23.34 -16.22
N ASN A 311 -9.15 24.25 -15.27
CA ASN A 311 -10.42 24.34 -14.55
C ASN A 311 -11.50 25.13 -15.29
N ARG A 312 -11.16 25.81 -16.40
CA ARG A 312 -12.06 26.72 -17.12
C ARG A 312 -12.39 26.24 -18.54
N ILE A 313 -11.51 25.45 -19.16
CA ILE A 313 -11.76 24.92 -20.51
C ILE A 313 -12.98 23.97 -20.53
N PRO A 314 -13.62 23.79 -21.70
CA PRO A 314 -14.71 22.84 -21.86
C PRO A 314 -14.26 21.41 -21.52
N THR A 315 -15.07 20.65 -20.79
CA THR A 315 -14.74 19.28 -20.33
C THR A 315 -14.45 18.34 -21.51
N PHE A 316 -15.11 18.57 -22.64
CA PHE A 316 -14.99 17.76 -23.85
C PHE A 316 -14.10 18.40 -24.93
N TYR A 317 -13.20 19.31 -24.54
CA TYR A 317 -12.25 19.94 -25.44
C TYR A 317 -11.51 18.92 -26.32
N GLY A 318 -11.42 19.24 -27.62
CA GLY A 318 -10.69 18.46 -28.63
C GLY A 318 -11.50 17.32 -29.24
N ARG A 319 -12.77 17.16 -28.85
CA ARG A 319 -13.71 16.23 -29.52
C ARG A 319 -14.31 16.81 -30.77
N ARG A 320 -14.53 18.13 -30.80
CA ARG A 320 -15.00 18.85 -31.98
C ARG A 320 -13.78 19.34 -32.76
N ARG A 321 -13.86 19.36 -34.09
CA ARG A 321 -12.72 19.78 -34.93
C ARG A 321 -12.45 21.28 -34.77
N GLU A 322 -13.50 22.04 -34.55
CA GLU A 322 -13.50 23.48 -34.37
C GLU A 322 -12.74 23.89 -33.10
N ASP A 323 -12.67 23.00 -32.10
CA ASP A 323 -12.01 23.31 -30.82
C ASP A 323 -10.50 23.58 -30.98
N TRP A 324 -9.88 23.00 -32.01
CA TRP A 324 -8.44 23.10 -32.24
C TRP A 324 -8.02 24.48 -32.73
N ASP A 325 -8.87 25.11 -33.55
CA ASP A 325 -8.58 26.39 -34.21
C ASP A 325 -9.07 27.59 -33.38
N MET A 326 -10.08 27.41 -32.52
CA MET A 326 -10.60 28.48 -31.68
C MET A 326 -9.58 29.02 -30.66
N SER A 327 -9.71 30.30 -30.32
CA SER A 327 -9.00 30.89 -29.19
C SER A 327 -9.56 30.37 -27.86
N ILE A 328 -8.76 30.44 -26.80
CA ILE A 328 -9.17 29.95 -25.46
C ILE A 328 -10.39 30.73 -24.96
N ASP A 329 -10.40 32.05 -25.14
CA ASP A 329 -11.51 32.90 -24.71
C ASP A 329 -12.79 32.58 -25.50
N ALA A 330 -12.67 32.33 -26.81
CA ALA A 330 -13.79 31.89 -27.63
C ALA A 330 -14.32 30.51 -27.19
N LEU A 331 -13.44 29.57 -26.82
CA LEU A 331 -13.83 28.26 -26.29
C LEU A 331 -14.63 28.38 -24.99
N ILE A 332 -14.15 29.21 -24.06
CA ILE A 332 -14.82 29.43 -22.78
C ILE A 332 -16.15 30.17 -22.99
N ALA A 333 -16.19 31.16 -23.89
CA ALA A 333 -17.42 31.87 -24.23
C ALA A 333 -18.46 30.94 -24.86
N ARG A 334 -18.05 30.10 -25.83
CA ARG A 334 -18.93 29.11 -26.46
C ARG A 334 -19.47 28.12 -25.44
N ALA A 335 -18.63 27.59 -24.55
CA ALA A 335 -19.10 26.65 -23.54
C ALA A 335 -20.13 27.26 -22.59
N LYS A 336 -19.98 28.55 -22.25
CA LYS A 336 -21.02 29.29 -21.50
C LYS A 336 -22.31 29.43 -22.31
N GLN A 337 -22.21 29.75 -23.60
CA GLN A 337 -23.37 29.94 -24.48
C GLN A 337 -24.14 28.64 -24.71
N GLU A 338 -23.43 27.53 -24.94
CA GLU A 338 -24.03 26.21 -25.19
C GLU A 338 -24.37 25.45 -23.89
N ASN A 339 -24.09 26.03 -22.72
CA ASN A 339 -24.22 25.39 -21.41
C ASN A 339 -23.43 24.06 -21.33
N ASP A 340 -22.28 24.00 -22.00
CA ASP A 340 -21.37 22.86 -21.96
C ASP A 340 -20.69 22.79 -20.58
N PRO A 341 -20.46 21.58 -20.03
CA PRO A 341 -19.76 21.44 -18.76
C PRO A 341 -18.31 21.94 -18.89
N VAL A 342 -17.89 22.80 -17.97
CA VAL A 342 -16.53 23.38 -17.91
C VAL A 342 -15.69 22.78 -16.78
N GLY A 343 -14.38 22.74 -17.00
CA GLY A 343 -13.39 22.30 -16.03
C GLY A 343 -13.12 20.79 -16.05
N LEU A 344 -11.84 20.43 -16.04
CA LEU A 344 -11.42 19.04 -15.96
C LEU A 344 -11.53 18.52 -14.52
N GLY A 345 -11.83 17.23 -14.37
CA GLY A 345 -11.86 16.59 -13.05
C GLY A 345 -10.48 16.58 -12.35
N PRO A 346 -10.43 16.56 -11.00
CA PRO A 346 -9.17 16.64 -10.23
C PRO A 346 -8.11 15.61 -10.63
N ALA A 347 -8.52 14.37 -10.88
CA ALA A 347 -7.62 13.30 -11.31
C ALA A 347 -7.01 13.57 -12.69
N THR A 348 -7.80 14.13 -13.62
CA THR A 348 -7.33 14.53 -14.95
C THR A 348 -6.35 15.68 -14.83
N ILE A 349 -6.68 16.73 -14.07
CA ILE A 349 -5.76 17.85 -13.83
C ILE A 349 -4.43 17.37 -13.24
N ASN A 350 -4.48 16.52 -12.21
CA ASN A 350 -3.27 15.97 -11.60
C ASN A 350 -2.45 15.12 -12.57
N ARG A 351 -3.09 14.41 -13.51
CA ARG A 351 -2.38 13.69 -14.59
C ARG A 351 -1.67 14.65 -15.53
N HIS A 352 -2.33 15.73 -15.98
CA HIS A 352 -1.70 16.78 -16.77
C HIS A 352 -0.47 17.37 -16.06
N LEU A 353 -0.61 17.74 -14.79
CA LEU A 353 0.49 18.26 -13.97
C LEU A 353 1.62 17.25 -13.77
N THR A 354 1.31 15.96 -13.66
CA THR A 354 2.32 14.90 -13.51
C THR A 354 3.15 14.74 -14.78
N GLN A 355 2.53 14.83 -15.96
CA GLN A 355 3.25 14.76 -17.24
C GLN A 355 4.04 16.03 -17.51
N LEU A 356 3.47 17.20 -17.21
CA LEU A 356 4.19 18.46 -17.32
C LEU A 356 5.43 18.49 -16.40
N ARG A 357 5.31 17.94 -15.18
CA ARG A 357 6.45 17.74 -14.29
C ARG A 357 7.54 16.90 -14.94
N ALA A 358 7.20 15.78 -15.56
CA ALA A 358 8.19 14.92 -16.22
C ALA A 358 8.92 15.62 -17.37
N ILE A 359 8.24 16.53 -18.09
CA ILE A 359 8.84 17.36 -19.14
C ILE A 359 9.82 18.37 -18.53
N VAL A 360 9.40 19.10 -17.48
CA VAL A 360 10.24 20.10 -16.80
C VAL A 360 11.46 19.46 -16.14
N GLU A 361 11.30 18.33 -15.46
CA GLU A 361 12.43 17.61 -14.83
C GLU A 361 13.43 17.08 -15.87
N HIS A 362 12.96 16.76 -17.08
CA HIS A 362 13.87 16.41 -18.16
C HIS A 362 14.59 17.64 -18.72
N ALA A 363 13.90 18.78 -18.84
CA ALA A 363 14.52 20.05 -19.23
C ALA A 363 15.61 20.50 -18.24
N GLU A 364 15.37 20.34 -16.92
CA GLU A 364 16.34 20.59 -15.86
C GLU A 364 17.57 19.68 -16.03
N MET A 365 17.35 18.37 -16.21
CA MET A 365 18.41 17.38 -16.41
C MET A 365 19.35 17.68 -17.59
N ILE A 366 18.83 18.23 -18.69
CA ILE A 366 19.62 18.57 -19.88
C ILE A 366 20.17 20.03 -19.86
N GLY A 367 19.93 20.78 -18.78
CA GLY A 367 20.43 22.15 -18.60
C GLY A 367 19.68 23.22 -19.39
N CYS A 368 18.46 22.96 -19.86
CA CYS A 368 17.65 23.92 -20.62
C CYS A 368 16.91 24.94 -19.73
N ILE A 369 16.79 24.67 -18.43
CA ILE A 369 16.17 25.55 -17.44
C ILE A 369 16.95 25.45 -16.13
N GLY A 370 17.04 26.54 -15.37
CA GLY A 370 17.75 26.57 -14.08
C GLY A 370 17.10 25.69 -13.01
N ASP A 371 17.91 25.25 -12.04
CA ASP A 371 17.48 24.33 -10.97
C ASP A 371 16.37 24.91 -10.08
N ALA A 372 15.33 24.10 -9.87
CA ALA A 372 14.28 24.20 -8.87
C ALA A 372 13.36 25.44 -8.93
N LEU A 373 12.48 25.51 -9.94
CA LEU A 373 11.49 26.58 -10.00
C LEU A 373 10.20 26.27 -9.20
N ILE A 374 9.84 24.99 -8.94
CA ILE A 374 8.46 24.63 -8.54
C ILE A 374 8.34 23.48 -7.52
N LYS A 375 7.68 23.75 -6.39
CA LYS A 375 7.17 22.72 -5.46
C LYS A 375 5.86 22.12 -5.98
N TRP A 376 5.96 21.09 -6.84
CA TRP A 376 4.82 20.44 -7.50
C TRP A 376 3.74 19.90 -6.56
N THR A 377 4.11 19.48 -5.36
CA THR A 377 3.17 18.97 -4.33
C THR A 377 2.10 19.99 -3.96
N LYS A 378 2.41 21.29 -3.97
CA LYS A 378 1.48 22.38 -3.63
C LYS A 378 0.53 22.78 -4.78
N ILE A 379 0.81 22.33 -6.01
CA ILE A 379 0.03 22.66 -7.21
C ILE A 379 -1.05 21.61 -7.49
N ARG A 380 -0.98 20.44 -6.87
CA ARG A 380 -1.95 19.37 -7.10
C ARG A 380 -3.35 19.82 -6.65
N THR A 381 -4.36 19.44 -7.43
CA THR A 381 -5.76 19.64 -7.06
C THR A 381 -6.16 18.52 -6.09
N LYS A 382 -6.63 18.89 -4.89
CA LYS A 382 -7.16 17.95 -3.92
C LYS A 382 -8.46 17.36 -4.48
N ASP A 383 -8.50 16.03 -4.60
CA ASP A 383 -9.76 15.35 -4.87
C ASP A 383 -10.48 15.18 -3.52
N THR A 384 -11.57 15.91 -3.32
CA THR A 384 -12.34 15.88 -2.06
C THR A 384 -13.21 14.64 -1.92
N ARG A 385 -13.40 13.89 -3.02
CA ARG A 385 -14.16 12.65 -3.02
C ARG A 385 -13.41 11.54 -2.30
N ARG A 386 -14.11 10.75 -1.51
CA ARG A 386 -13.54 9.57 -0.86
C ARG A 386 -13.14 8.54 -1.93
N GLY A 387 -12.15 7.68 -1.61
CA GLY A 387 -11.67 6.65 -2.55
C GLY A 387 -12.79 5.77 -3.12
N GLY A 388 -13.76 5.40 -2.28
CA GLY A 388 -14.94 4.60 -2.66
C GLY A 388 -15.95 5.33 -3.55
N GLU A 389 -15.98 6.67 -3.55
CA GLU A 389 -16.95 7.46 -4.35
C GLU A 389 -16.52 7.62 -5.83
N LYS A 390 -15.31 7.19 -6.17
CA LYS A 390 -14.76 7.31 -7.53
C LYS A 390 -15.35 6.29 -8.48
N ARG A 391 -15.76 5.12 -7.97
CA ARG A 391 -16.37 4.04 -8.75
C ARG A 391 -17.20 3.15 -7.86
N ASN A 392 -18.42 2.90 -8.29
CA ASN A 392 -19.35 2.06 -7.53
C ASN A 392 -19.11 0.58 -7.87
N ALA A 393 -19.30 -0.27 -6.86
CA ALA A 393 -19.51 -1.70 -7.05
C ALA A 393 -20.90 -1.92 -7.65
N PHE A 394 -21.08 -2.99 -8.41
CA PHE A 394 -22.42 -3.53 -8.68
C PHE A 394 -23.02 -4.07 -7.39
N THR A 395 -24.32 -3.82 -7.20
CA THR A 395 -25.12 -4.51 -6.18
C THR A 395 -25.34 -5.96 -6.59
N GLU A 396 -25.83 -6.80 -5.66
CA GLU A 396 -26.19 -8.18 -5.98
C GLU A 396 -27.26 -8.24 -7.09
N ILE A 397 -28.28 -7.38 -6.99
CA ILE A 397 -29.35 -7.25 -7.98
C ILE A 397 -28.79 -6.85 -9.35
N ASP A 398 -27.78 -5.97 -9.40
CA ASP A 398 -27.14 -5.59 -10.67
C ASP A 398 -26.41 -6.79 -11.29
N ILE A 399 -25.70 -7.59 -10.48
CA ILE A 399 -25.00 -8.79 -10.94
C ILE A 399 -26.00 -9.83 -11.48
N GLU A 400 -27.09 -10.06 -10.75
CA GLU A 400 -28.18 -10.94 -11.21
C GLU A 400 -28.76 -10.46 -12.54
N ARG A 401 -29.10 -9.17 -12.65
CA ARG A 401 -29.60 -8.58 -13.91
C ARG A 401 -28.61 -8.76 -15.05
N ILE A 402 -27.31 -8.61 -14.79
CA ILE A 402 -26.26 -8.83 -15.78
C ILE A 402 -26.31 -10.25 -16.31
N PHE A 403 -26.27 -11.25 -15.42
CA PHE A 403 -26.20 -12.65 -15.84
C PHE A 403 -27.56 -13.27 -16.20
N CYS A 404 -28.68 -12.60 -15.95
CA CYS A 404 -29.98 -12.96 -16.51
C CYS A 404 -30.21 -12.41 -17.94
N HIS A 405 -29.36 -11.51 -18.41
CA HIS A 405 -29.47 -10.94 -19.74
C HIS A 405 -29.30 -12.00 -20.85
N ARG A 406 -30.00 -11.82 -21.98
CA ARG A 406 -30.02 -12.73 -23.14
C ARG A 406 -28.63 -13.14 -23.64
N THR A 407 -27.62 -12.30 -23.43
CA THR A 407 -26.21 -12.58 -23.74
C THR A 407 -25.68 -13.85 -23.07
N TRP A 408 -26.13 -14.16 -21.84
CA TRP A 408 -25.71 -15.34 -21.09
C TRP A 408 -26.77 -16.44 -21.03
N THR A 409 -28.05 -16.08 -21.10
CA THR A 409 -29.16 -17.04 -20.97
C THR A 409 -29.60 -17.66 -22.29
N ASN A 410 -29.39 -17.00 -23.43
CA ASN A 410 -29.81 -17.53 -24.74
C ASN A 410 -28.73 -18.41 -25.40
N ASN A 411 -28.78 -19.71 -25.12
CA ASN A 411 -27.84 -20.69 -25.68
C ASN A 411 -27.94 -20.89 -27.20
N ASN A 412 -29.05 -20.51 -27.82
CA ASN A 412 -29.27 -20.64 -29.26
C ASN A 412 -28.69 -19.45 -30.05
N SER A 413 -28.33 -18.36 -29.37
CA SER A 413 -27.76 -17.18 -30.02
C SER A 413 -26.25 -17.33 -30.25
N LYS A 414 -25.73 -16.78 -31.35
CA LYS A 414 -24.29 -16.60 -31.54
C LYS A 414 -23.83 -15.42 -30.68
N VAL A 415 -23.29 -15.69 -29.50
CA VAL A 415 -22.53 -14.70 -28.72
C VAL A 415 -21.04 -14.96 -28.82
N ASP A 416 -20.29 -13.87 -28.99
CA ASP A 416 -18.84 -13.90 -29.09
C ASP A 416 -18.21 -14.41 -27.79
N PRO A 417 -17.15 -15.24 -27.87
CA PRO A 417 -16.52 -15.82 -26.69
C PRO A 417 -16.06 -14.82 -25.65
N SER A 418 -15.40 -13.72 -26.07
CA SER A 418 -15.00 -12.67 -25.13
C SER A 418 -16.18 -12.11 -24.36
N THR A 419 -17.30 -11.87 -25.05
CA THR A 419 -18.51 -11.25 -24.49
C THR A 419 -19.14 -12.13 -23.43
N TYR A 420 -19.11 -13.45 -23.61
CA TYR A 420 -19.61 -14.40 -22.63
C TYR A 420 -18.64 -14.57 -21.45
N TRP A 421 -17.37 -14.90 -21.72
CA TRP A 421 -16.44 -15.37 -20.69
C TRP A 421 -15.78 -14.25 -19.89
N VAL A 422 -15.41 -13.13 -20.50
CA VAL A 422 -14.66 -12.07 -19.81
C VAL A 422 -15.41 -11.52 -18.59
N PRO A 423 -16.74 -11.28 -18.62
CA PRO A 423 -17.50 -10.86 -17.44
C PRO A 423 -17.63 -11.93 -16.36
N ILE A 424 -17.82 -13.20 -16.74
CA ILE A 424 -17.89 -14.32 -15.78
C ILE A 424 -16.56 -14.45 -15.04
N ILE A 425 -15.45 -14.49 -15.79
CA ILE A 425 -14.12 -14.58 -15.19
C ILE A 425 -13.82 -13.32 -14.36
N GLY A 426 -14.21 -12.13 -14.85
CA GLY A 426 -14.05 -10.87 -14.13
C GLY A 426 -14.80 -10.81 -12.81
N LEU A 427 -15.99 -11.43 -12.72
CA LEU A 427 -16.78 -11.52 -11.49
C LEU A 427 -16.07 -12.36 -10.42
N TYR A 428 -15.51 -13.51 -10.81
CA TYR A 428 -14.96 -14.49 -9.86
C TYR A 428 -13.44 -14.37 -9.62
N THR A 429 -12.72 -13.59 -10.42
CA THR A 429 -11.26 -13.37 -10.25
C THR A 429 -10.91 -11.93 -9.94
N GLY A 430 -11.82 -10.99 -10.22
CA GLY A 430 -11.58 -9.55 -10.06
C GLY A 430 -10.46 -9.02 -10.96
N ALA A 431 -10.03 -9.78 -11.97
CA ALA A 431 -8.95 -9.37 -12.87
C ALA A 431 -9.31 -8.10 -13.66
N ARG A 432 -8.28 -7.32 -14.01
CA ARG A 432 -8.47 -6.08 -14.79
C ARG A 432 -8.91 -6.43 -16.21
N LEU A 433 -9.64 -5.53 -16.86
CA LEU A 433 -10.14 -5.79 -18.21
C LEU A 433 -9.02 -6.15 -19.20
N ALA A 434 -7.92 -5.39 -19.18
CA ALA A 434 -6.77 -5.65 -20.05
C ALA A 434 -6.06 -6.98 -19.76
N GLU A 435 -6.11 -7.45 -18.49
CA GLU A 435 -5.57 -8.75 -18.11
C GLU A 435 -6.38 -9.87 -18.79
N LEU A 436 -7.71 -9.76 -18.72
CA LEU A 436 -8.64 -10.76 -19.26
C LEU A 436 -8.75 -10.73 -20.79
N SER A 437 -8.93 -9.54 -21.39
CA SER A 437 -9.02 -9.41 -22.84
C SER A 437 -7.73 -9.82 -23.55
N GLY A 438 -6.59 -9.77 -22.85
CA GLY A 438 -5.28 -10.16 -23.33
C GLY A 438 -4.86 -11.59 -22.99
N LEU A 439 -5.77 -12.42 -22.44
CA LEU A 439 -5.44 -13.82 -22.13
C LEU A 439 -5.02 -14.59 -23.38
N MET A 440 -3.97 -15.38 -23.22
CA MET A 440 -3.56 -16.41 -24.15
C MET A 440 -4.03 -17.77 -23.64
N VAL A 441 -4.14 -18.76 -24.54
CA VAL A 441 -4.49 -20.13 -24.13
C VAL A 441 -3.49 -20.70 -23.13
N ASN A 442 -2.20 -20.39 -23.30
CA ASN A 442 -1.14 -20.83 -22.39
C ASN A 442 -1.15 -20.11 -21.02
N ASP A 443 -1.94 -19.05 -20.86
CA ASP A 443 -2.15 -18.43 -19.55
C ASP A 443 -3.12 -19.26 -18.68
N ILE A 444 -3.76 -20.29 -19.24
CA ILE A 444 -4.69 -21.15 -18.51
C ILE A 444 -3.99 -22.46 -18.14
N ASP A 445 -3.72 -22.62 -16.86
CA ASP A 445 -3.24 -23.87 -16.30
C ASP A 445 -4.44 -24.80 -16.08
N ILE A 446 -4.66 -25.68 -17.05
CA ILE A 446 -5.77 -26.63 -17.06
C ILE A 446 -5.59 -27.71 -15.98
N GLU A 447 -4.35 -28.08 -15.66
CA GLU A 447 -4.06 -29.17 -14.71
C GLU A 447 -4.42 -28.75 -13.28
N HIS A 448 -4.09 -27.51 -12.93
CA HIS A 448 -4.36 -26.96 -11.59
C HIS A 448 -5.57 -26.02 -11.53
N ASN A 449 -6.32 -25.89 -12.63
CA ASN A 449 -7.46 -24.98 -12.78
C ASN A 449 -7.13 -23.53 -12.37
N ASN A 450 -6.03 -22.97 -12.88
CA ASN A 450 -5.61 -21.61 -12.58
C ASN A 450 -5.57 -20.72 -13.82
N ILE A 451 -5.70 -19.40 -13.60
CA ILE A 451 -5.34 -18.36 -14.57
C ILE A 451 -4.02 -17.73 -14.13
N ILE A 452 -3.04 -17.76 -15.02
CA ILE A 452 -1.76 -17.09 -14.87
C ILE A 452 -1.87 -15.69 -15.47
N ILE A 453 -1.79 -14.69 -14.60
CA ILE A 453 -1.75 -13.29 -15.00
C ILE A 453 -0.29 -12.87 -14.97
N ASP A 454 0.39 -13.08 -16.10
CA ASP A 454 1.72 -12.54 -16.35
C ASP A 454 1.78 -11.72 -17.68
N GLU A 455 2.94 -11.16 -18.01
CA GLU A 455 3.24 -10.49 -19.26
C GLU A 455 3.22 -11.51 -20.39
N ASN A 456 2.62 -11.12 -21.50
CA ASN A 456 2.58 -11.94 -22.70
C ASN A 456 2.56 -11.03 -23.94
N LYS A 457 2.42 -11.61 -25.13
CA LYS A 457 2.42 -10.84 -26.38
C LYS A 457 1.29 -9.80 -26.48
N ASN A 458 0.19 -9.98 -25.73
CA ASN A 458 -1.03 -9.18 -25.79
C ASN A 458 -1.12 -8.13 -24.68
N ARG A 459 -0.37 -8.30 -23.57
CA ARG A 459 -0.43 -7.39 -22.42
C ARG A 459 0.92 -7.27 -21.73
N ARG A 460 1.19 -6.05 -21.24
CA ARG A 460 2.24 -5.78 -20.26
C ARG A 460 1.67 -5.72 -18.86
N ILE A 461 2.53 -5.87 -17.87
CA ILE A 461 2.12 -5.73 -16.47
C ILE A 461 2.49 -4.34 -15.97
N LYS A 462 1.50 -3.73 -15.30
CA LYS A 462 1.66 -2.40 -14.73
C LYS A 462 2.67 -2.38 -13.58
N THR A 463 2.62 -3.36 -12.68
CA THR A 463 3.52 -3.46 -11.51
C THR A 463 3.78 -4.92 -11.17
N ALA A 464 4.90 -5.22 -10.51
CA ALA A 464 5.24 -6.59 -10.11
C ALA A 464 4.12 -7.27 -9.28
N ALA A 465 3.29 -6.49 -8.59
CA ALA A 465 2.13 -6.97 -7.84
C ALA A 465 1.05 -7.65 -8.70
N SER A 466 0.97 -7.30 -9.98
CA SER A 466 -0.04 -7.87 -10.87
C SER A 466 0.32 -9.27 -11.35
N ARG A 467 1.59 -9.68 -11.25
CA ARG A 467 2.03 -11.06 -11.54
C ARG A 467 1.44 -11.99 -10.50
N ARG A 468 0.54 -12.88 -10.92
CA ARG A 468 -0.14 -13.81 -10.00
C ARG A 468 -0.73 -15.00 -10.72
N CYS A 469 -0.93 -16.07 -9.97
CA CYS A 469 -1.68 -17.25 -10.37
C CYS A 469 -2.98 -17.31 -9.55
N VAL A 470 -4.14 -17.23 -10.21
CA VAL A 470 -5.45 -17.14 -9.55
C VAL A 470 -6.25 -18.41 -9.83
N PRO A 471 -6.72 -19.14 -8.80
CA PRO A 471 -7.62 -20.28 -8.99
C PRO A 471 -8.91 -19.91 -9.70
N LEU A 472 -9.38 -20.83 -10.55
CA LEU A 472 -10.69 -20.74 -11.19
C LEU A 472 -11.78 -21.13 -10.19
N HIS A 473 -12.77 -20.26 -10.04
CA HIS A 473 -13.96 -20.59 -9.27
C HIS A 473 -14.73 -21.76 -9.91
N ARG A 474 -15.32 -22.61 -9.07
CA ARG A 474 -16.14 -23.77 -9.48
C ARG A 474 -17.18 -23.46 -10.55
N GLU A 475 -17.78 -22.27 -10.52
CA GLU A 475 -18.76 -21.86 -11.53
C GLU A 475 -18.16 -21.70 -12.93
N ILE A 476 -16.93 -21.19 -13.03
CA ILE A 476 -16.24 -21.06 -14.32
C ILE A 476 -15.99 -22.45 -14.92
N ILE A 477 -15.58 -23.40 -14.07
CA ILE A 477 -15.33 -24.79 -14.46
C ILE A 477 -16.64 -25.46 -14.87
N ARG A 478 -17.69 -25.36 -14.03
CA ARG A 478 -19.03 -25.91 -14.26
C ARG A 478 -19.61 -25.46 -15.59
N LEU A 479 -19.46 -24.18 -15.94
CA LEU A 479 -19.96 -23.61 -17.19
C LEU A 479 -19.20 -24.07 -18.44
N GLY A 480 -18.12 -24.84 -18.28
CA GLY A 480 -17.39 -25.47 -19.37
C GLY A 480 -16.22 -24.65 -19.92
N PHE A 481 -15.64 -23.75 -19.13
CA PHE A 481 -14.53 -22.91 -19.59
C PHE A 481 -13.31 -23.73 -20.03
N ILE A 482 -12.99 -24.82 -19.34
CA ILE A 482 -11.89 -25.71 -19.72
C ILE A 482 -12.12 -26.35 -21.10
N HIS A 483 -13.37 -26.74 -21.40
CA HIS A 483 -13.73 -27.25 -22.72
C HIS A 483 -13.56 -26.18 -23.80
N TYR A 484 -13.95 -24.94 -23.51
CA TYR A 484 -13.72 -23.81 -24.40
C TYR A 484 -12.23 -23.59 -24.69
N VAL A 485 -11.37 -23.58 -23.66
CA VAL A 485 -9.92 -23.40 -23.82
C VAL A 485 -9.33 -24.49 -24.71
N LYS A 486 -9.71 -25.75 -24.47
CA LYS A 486 -9.29 -26.90 -25.30
C LYS A 486 -9.79 -26.76 -26.75
N ALA A 487 -11.03 -26.32 -26.95
CA ALA A 487 -11.58 -26.09 -28.28
C ALA A 487 -10.80 -25.01 -29.04
N ILE A 488 -10.48 -23.88 -28.41
CA ILE A 488 -9.66 -22.82 -29.03
C ILE A 488 -8.27 -23.34 -29.41
N LYS A 489 -7.62 -24.12 -28.54
CA LYS A 489 -6.30 -24.70 -28.81
C LYS A 489 -6.28 -25.61 -30.05
N ASN A 490 -7.41 -26.27 -30.34
CA ASN A 490 -7.55 -27.21 -31.44
C ASN A 490 -8.07 -26.57 -32.75
N ARG A 491 -8.30 -25.25 -32.78
CA ARG A 491 -8.75 -24.57 -34.02
C ARG A 491 -7.62 -24.47 -35.03
N SER A 492 -7.95 -24.62 -36.31
CA SER A 492 -6.98 -24.53 -37.43
C SER A 492 -6.31 -23.16 -37.54
N ASN A 493 -6.98 -22.08 -37.10
CA ASN A 493 -6.45 -20.71 -37.08
C ASN A 493 -5.94 -20.28 -35.69
N TYR A 494 -5.54 -21.23 -34.84
CA TYR A 494 -4.99 -20.96 -33.52
C TYR A 494 -3.76 -20.05 -33.61
N ASN A 495 -3.86 -18.87 -33.00
CA ASN A 495 -2.77 -17.89 -32.94
C ASN A 495 -2.25 -17.70 -31.51
N GLY A 496 -2.71 -18.49 -30.54
CA GLY A 496 -2.39 -18.34 -29.12
C GLY A 496 -3.35 -17.48 -28.30
N ASP A 497 -4.18 -16.64 -28.91
CA ASP A 497 -5.15 -15.82 -28.17
C ASP A 497 -6.26 -16.69 -27.58
N LEU A 498 -6.65 -16.41 -26.33
CA LEU A 498 -7.81 -17.08 -25.74
C LEU A 498 -9.12 -16.55 -26.34
N PHE A 499 -9.18 -15.27 -26.70
CA PHE A 499 -10.38 -14.64 -27.29
C PHE A 499 -10.12 -14.10 -28.70
N PRO A 500 -10.11 -14.98 -29.74
CA PRO A 500 -9.82 -14.58 -31.12
C PRO A 500 -10.79 -13.54 -31.70
N ASP A 501 -12.03 -13.49 -31.20
CA ASP A 501 -13.07 -12.56 -31.67
C ASP A 501 -12.71 -11.08 -31.44
N LEU A 502 -11.93 -10.78 -30.40
CA LEU A 502 -11.49 -9.41 -30.15
C LEU A 502 -10.54 -8.93 -31.24
N ARG A 503 -9.55 -9.75 -31.62
CA ARG A 503 -8.58 -9.38 -32.66
C ARG A 503 -9.24 -9.28 -34.04
N ALA A 504 -10.28 -10.08 -34.30
CA ALA A 504 -11.05 -10.01 -35.54
C ALA A 504 -11.77 -8.66 -35.74
N ARG A 505 -12.06 -7.93 -34.65
CA ARG A 505 -12.76 -6.63 -34.70
C ARG A 505 -11.84 -5.42 -34.94
N GLY A 506 -10.53 -5.57 -34.80
CA GLY A 506 -9.59 -4.47 -35.04
C GLY A 506 -8.16 -4.78 -34.65
N GLN A 507 -7.20 -4.41 -35.51
CA GLN A 507 -5.77 -4.65 -35.29
C GLN A 507 -5.05 -3.47 -34.60
N LYS A 508 -5.54 -2.23 -34.78
CA LYS A 508 -4.90 -1.01 -34.25
C LYS A 508 -5.43 -0.55 -32.89
N THR A 509 -6.52 -1.17 -32.42
CA THR A 509 -7.19 -0.83 -31.16
C THR A 509 -6.83 -1.88 -30.11
N SER A 510 -6.62 -1.46 -28.87
CA SER A 510 -6.32 -2.42 -27.80
C SER A 510 -7.48 -3.41 -27.62
N LEU A 511 -7.16 -4.67 -27.30
CA LEU A 511 -8.17 -5.71 -27.09
C LEU A 511 -9.15 -5.32 -25.97
N SER A 512 -8.66 -4.62 -24.94
CA SER A 512 -9.50 -4.09 -23.86
C SER A 512 -10.48 -3.03 -24.32
N ASP A 513 -10.09 -2.13 -25.23
CA ASP A 513 -11.00 -1.08 -25.74
C ASP A 513 -12.07 -1.68 -26.65
N LEU A 514 -11.70 -2.66 -27.48
CA LEU A 514 -12.65 -3.40 -28.32
C LEU A 514 -13.70 -4.12 -27.47
N PHE A 515 -13.28 -4.74 -26.37
CA PHE A 515 -14.20 -5.33 -25.41
C PHE A 515 -15.03 -4.27 -24.69
N ALA A 516 -14.39 -3.22 -24.15
CA ALA A 516 -15.05 -2.18 -23.36
C ALA A 516 -16.19 -1.50 -24.12
N LYS A 517 -16.00 -1.23 -25.43
CA LYS A 517 -17.03 -0.66 -26.29
C LYS A 517 -18.28 -1.55 -26.35
N ASN A 518 -18.09 -2.86 -26.54
CA ASN A 518 -19.21 -3.80 -26.57
C ASN A 518 -19.87 -3.96 -25.19
N TRP A 519 -19.06 -4.06 -24.14
CA TRP A 519 -19.54 -4.15 -22.76
C TRP A 519 -20.37 -2.94 -22.35
N SER A 520 -19.94 -1.72 -22.68
CA SER A 520 -20.70 -0.51 -22.38
C SER A 520 -22.07 -0.48 -23.06
N LYS A 521 -22.20 -1.05 -24.26
CA LYS A 521 -23.50 -1.19 -24.94
C LYS A 521 -24.41 -2.17 -24.18
N ILE A 522 -23.91 -3.38 -23.90
CA ILE A 522 -24.66 -4.41 -23.17
C ILE A 522 -25.07 -3.91 -21.79
N LEU A 523 -24.14 -3.29 -21.05
CA LEU A 523 -24.41 -2.76 -19.73
C LEU A 523 -25.45 -1.64 -19.76
N GLY A 524 -25.46 -0.80 -20.80
CA GLY A 524 -26.47 0.24 -20.98
C GLY A 524 -27.87 -0.31 -21.28
N GLU A 525 -27.97 -1.49 -21.90
CA GLU A 525 -29.24 -2.20 -22.10
C GLU A 525 -29.78 -2.78 -20.77
N ILE A 526 -28.89 -3.24 -19.89
CA ILE A 526 -29.25 -3.92 -18.62
C ILE A 526 -29.50 -2.91 -17.50
N ILE A 527 -28.63 -1.91 -17.39
CA ILE A 527 -28.67 -0.87 -16.36
C ILE A 527 -28.71 0.48 -17.06
N PRO A 528 -29.92 1.03 -17.29
CA PRO A 528 -30.08 2.38 -17.79
C PRO A 528 -29.28 3.36 -16.91
N ASN A 529 -28.56 4.29 -17.53
CA ASN A 529 -27.71 5.27 -16.83
C ASN A 529 -26.51 4.70 -16.06
N ALA A 530 -26.03 3.48 -16.37
CA ALA A 530 -24.82 2.90 -15.76
C ALA A 530 -23.64 3.87 -15.66
N LYS A 531 -23.43 4.71 -16.68
CA LYS A 531 -22.37 5.75 -16.68
C LYS A 531 -22.54 6.79 -15.56
N ASN A 532 -23.76 7.27 -15.32
CA ASN A 532 -24.04 8.25 -14.27
C ASN A 532 -23.89 7.62 -12.87
N LEU A 533 -24.21 6.32 -12.77
CA LEU A 533 -23.97 5.49 -11.60
C LEU A 533 -22.50 5.08 -11.43
N LYS A 534 -21.60 5.55 -12.32
CA LYS A 534 -20.17 5.22 -12.34
C LYS A 534 -19.89 3.71 -12.43
N LEU A 535 -20.79 2.96 -13.06
CA LEU A 535 -20.69 1.52 -13.29
C LEU A 535 -19.99 1.24 -14.63
N CYS A 536 -19.03 0.33 -14.61
CA CYS A 536 -18.38 -0.19 -15.81
C CYS A 536 -17.81 -1.58 -15.55
N PHE A 537 -17.00 -2.13 -16.48
CA PHE A 537 -16.44 -3.47 -16.30
C PHE A 537 -15.72 -3.68 -14.96
N HIS A 538 -14.91 -2.70 -14.53
CA HIS A 538 -14.17 -2.81 -13.28
C HIS A 538 -15.05 -2.71 -12.04
N SER A 539 -16.34 -2.38 -12.16
CA SER A 539 -17.28 -2.48 -11.05
C SER A 539 -17.47 -3.94 -10.62
N LEU A 540 -17.28 -4.94 -11.52
CA LEU A 540 -17.23 -6.36 -11.14
C LEU A 540 -16.14 -6.64 -10.11
N ARG A 541 -14.93 -6.12 -10.37
CA ARG A 541 -13.80 -6.22 -9.45
C ARG A 541 -14.08 -5.54 -8.12
N HIS A 542 -14.73 -4.37 -8.13
CA HIS A 542 -15.11 -3.69 -6.89
C HIS A 542 -16.13 -4.52 -6.09
N SER A 543 -17.14 -5.08 -6.75
CA SER A 543 -18.11 -5.98 -6.12
C SER A 543 -17.44 -7.20 -5.48
N MET A 544 -16.57 -7.90 -6.22
CA MET A 544 -15.85 -9.05 -5.67
C MET A 544 -15.00 -8.67 -4.44
N ASN A 545 -14.33 -7.52 -4.47
CA ASN A 545 -13.56 -7.05 -3.32
C ASN A 545 -14.47 -6.73 -2.12
N MET A 546 -15.65 -6.16 -2.33
CA MET A 546 -16.63 -5.93 -1.27
C MET A 546 -17.14 -7.24 -0.69
N THR A 547 -17.48 -8.23 -1.53
CA THR A 547 -17.87 -9.57 -1.08
C THR A 547 -16.78 -10.23 -0.23
N MET A 548 -15.50 -10.11 -0.61
CA MET A 548 -14.40 -10.63 0.21
C MET A 548 -14.25 -9.87 1.54
N ILE A 549 -14.52 -8.56 1.59
CA ILE A 549 -14.53 -7.78 2.83
C ILE A 549 -15.65 -8.28 3.76
N GLU A 550 -16.86 -8.43 3.23
CA GLU A 550 -18.02 -8.92 3.98
C GLU A 550 -17.81 -10.35 4.48
N GLY A 551 -17.11 -11.18 3.71
CA GLY A 551 -16.67 -12.52 4.10
C GLY A 551 -15.46 -12.55 5.03
N ASN A 552 -15.03 -11.41 5.59
CA ASN A 552 -13.87 -11.28 6.49
C ASN A 552 -12.55 -11.83 5.92
N THR A 553 -12.38 -11.81 4.60
CA THR A 553 -11.12 -12.20 3.96
C THR A 553 -10.05 -11.17 4.29
N ILE A 554 -8.92 -11.64 4.84
CA ILE A 554 -7.80 -10.78 5.22
C ILE A 554 -7.25 -10.01 4.02
N GLU A 555 -6.74 -8.81 4.28
CA GLU A 555 -6.26 -7.89 3.23
C GLU A 555 -5.17 -8.51 2.36
N ALA A 556 -4.21 -9.24 2.96
CA ALA A 556 -3.13 -9.89 2.21
C ALA A 556 -3.64 -10.86 1.14
N MET A 557 -4.65 -11.67 1.46
CA MET A 557 -5.27 -12.61 0.52
C MET A 557 -6.06 -11.87 -0.57
N ARG A 558 -6.83 -10.84 -0.19
CA ARG A 558 -7.54 -9.98 -1.16
C ARG A 558 -6.57 -9.31 -2.13
N CYS A 559 -5.47 -8.74 -1.63
CA CYS A 559 -4.44 -8.12 -2.45
C CYS A 559 -3.75 -9.11 -3.37
N ALA A 560 -3.51 -10.35 -2.92
CA ALA A 560 -2.95 -11.42 -3.73
C ALA A 560 -3.89 -11.84 -4.87
N VAL A 561 -5.18 -12.08 -4.58
CA VAL A 561 -6.19 -12.41 -5.60
C VAL A 561 -6.35 -11.27 -6.61
N LEU A 562 -6.44 -10.04 -6.13
CA LEU A 562 -6.71 -8.88 -6.97
C LEU A 562 -5.45 -8.32 -7.65
N GLY A 563 -4.24 -8.70 -7.25
CA GLY A 563 -3.00 -8.08 -7.72
C GLY A 563 -2.95 -6.58 -7.38
N GLN A 564 -3.25 -6.25 -6.13
CA GLN A 564 -3.16 -4.88 -5.59
C GLN A 564 -1.87 -4.69 -4.80
N GLU A 565 -1.24 -3.53 -4.99
CA GLU A 565 -0.30 -2.98 -4.02
C GLU A 565 -1.09 -2.60 -2.78
N GLY A 566 -0.74 -3.21 -1.65
CA GLY A 566 -1.28 -2.79 -0.37
C GLY A 566 -0.38 -1.71 0.22
N ASP A 567 -0.95 -0.95 1.16
CA ASP A 567 -0.32 0.27 1.69
C ASP A 567 0.65 -0.02 2.84
N SER A 568 0.68 -1.27 3.33
CA SER A 568 1.55 -1.72 4.42
C SER A 568 2.71 -2.58 3.90
N VAL A 569 3.85 -2.56 4.59
CA VAL A 569 5.02 -3.41 4.26
C VAL A 569 4.60 -4.88 4.15
N ASN A 570 3.70 -5.36 5.01
CA ASN A 570 3.23 -6.74 4.98
C ASN A 570 2.48 -7.10 3.69
N THR A 571 1.64 -6.19 3.20
CA THR A 571 0.90 -6.39 1.95
C THR A 571 1.74 -6.12 0.70
N THR A 572 2.85 -5.37 0.80
CA THR A 572 3.80 -5.17 -0.31
C THR A 572 4.82 -6.30 -0.44
N VAL A 573 5.33 -6.83 0.68
CA VAL A 573 6.44 -7.79 0.73
C VAL A 573 5.95 -9.25 0.78
N TYR A 574 5.12 -9.61 1.76
CA TYR A 574 4.78 -11.03 2.04
C TYR A 574 3.70 -11.60 1.13
N ARG A 575 2.94 -10.79 0.40
CA ARG A 575 1.93 -11.29 -0.55
C ARG A 575 2.51 -12.13 -1.68
N LYS A 576 3.79 -11.90 -2.05
CA LYS A 576 4.40 -12.48 -3.27
C LYS A 576 4.58 -13.99 -3.16
N ASN A 577 4.51 -14.54 -1.95
CA ASN A 577 4.79 -15.94 -1.65
C ASN A 577 3.52 -16.74 -1.33
N ILE A 578 2.32 -16.18 -1.52
CA ILE A 578 1.08 -16.93 -1.26
C ILE A 578 0.83 -17.89 -2.44
N PRO A 579 0.92 -19.21 -2.24
CA PRO A 579 0.67 -20.17 -3.32
C PRO A 579 -0.79 -20.11 -3.77
N SER A 580 -1.05 -20.37 -5.06
CA SER A 580 -2.42 -20.38 -5.61
C SER A 580 -3.36 -21.31 -4.83
N ALA A 581 -2.87 -22.45 -4.36
CA ALA A 581 -3.63 -23.38 -3.52
C ALA A 581 -4.19 -22.76 -2.22
N LYS A 582 -3.49 -21.76 -1.65
CA LYS A 582 -3.98 -21.02 -0.47
C LYS A 582 -5.03 -19.97 -0.84
N LEU A 583 -5.14 -19.60 -2.11
CA LEU A 583 -6.18 -18.69 -2.61
C LEU A 583 -7.47 -19.44 -2.99
N THR A 584 -7.42 -20.76 -3.21
CA THR A 584 -8.60 -21.55 -3.60
C THR A 584 -9.77 -21.39 -2.61
N PRO A 585 -9.59 -21.51 -1.29
CA PRO A 585 -10.69 -21.32 -0.34
C PRO A 585 -11.30 -19.91 -0.38
N VAL A 586 -10.48 -18.89 -0.68
CA VAL A 586 -10.95 -17.50 -0.85
C VAL A 586 -11.81 -17.39 -2.08
N ILE A 587 -11.37 -17.94 -3.21
CA ILE A 587 -12.13 -17.94 -4.46
C ILE A 587 -13.44 -18.72 -4.28
N ASP A 588 -13.41 -19.89 -3.64
CA ASP A 588 -14.59 -20.73 -3.41
C ASP A 588 -15.58 -20.16 -2.38
N SER A 589 -15.13 -19.22 -1.54
CA SER A 589 -16.00 -18.48 -0.62
C SER A 589 -16.87 -17.44 -1.33
N ILE A 590 -16.52 -17.06 -2.57
CA ILE A 590 -17.33 -16.14 -3.36
C ILE A 590 -18.65 -16.82 -3.71
N PRO A 591 -19.82 -16.21 -3.43
CA PRO A 591 -21.11 -16.81 -3.75
C PRO A 591 -21.26 -17.06 -5.25
N SER A 592 -21.83 -18.20 -5.61
CA SER A 592 -22.22 -18.48 -6.99
C SER A 592 -23.33 -17.52 -7.42
N ARG A 593 -23.05 -16.64 -8.39
CA ARG A 593 -24.01 -15.68 -8.98
C ARG A 593 -24.43 -16.06 -10.41
N THR A 594 -24.04 -17.24 -10.84
CA THR A 594 -24.23 -17.76 -12.21
C THR A 594 -24.74 -19.19 -12.21
N ASP A 595 -25.20 -19.71 -11.07
CA ASP A 595 -25.67 -21.07 -10.89
C ASP A 595 -26.89 -21.40 -11.78
N HIS A 596 -27.75 -20.41 -12.04
CA HIS A 596 -28.86 -20.48 -12.99
C HIS A 596 -28.43 -20.62 -14.46
N LEU A 597 -27.18 -20.32 -14.80
CA LEU A 597 -26.67 -20.48 -16.16
C LEU A 597 -26.35 -21.95 -16.43
N ILE A 598 -26.69 -22.41 -17.64
CA ILE A 598 -26.34 -23.75 -18.10
C ILE A 598 -25.05 -23.74 -18.93
N PRO A 599 -24.26 -24.83 -18.92
CA PRO A 599 -23.02 -24.90 -19.68
C PRO A 599 -23.25 -24.70 -21.18
N ARG A 600 -22.41 -23.87 -21.80
CA ARG A 600 -22.50 -23.56 -23.23
C ARG A 600 -21.52 -24.41 -24.03
N LYS A 601 -22.00 -25.05 -25.10
CA LYS A 601 -21.14 -25.76 -26.04
C LYS A 601 -20.42 -24.78 -26.96
N TRP A 602 -19.11 -24.89 -27.03
CA TRP A 602 -18.26 -24.11 -27.92
C TRP A 602 -17.72 -25.02 -29.01
N ASN A 603 -18.06 -24.71 -30.26
CA ASN A 603 -17.54 -25.41 -31.43
C ASN A 603 -16.30 -24.71 -31.98
#